data_AF-A0A1X0Q6T8-F1
#
_entry.id   AF-A0A1X0Q6T8-F1
#
_cell.length_a   1.000
_cell.length_b   1.000
_cell.length_c   1.000
_cell.angle_alpha   90.00
_cell.angle_beta   90.00
_cell.angle_gamma   90.00
#
_symmetry.space_group_name_H-M   'P 1'
#
loop_
_entity.id
_entity.type
_entity.pdbx_description
1 polymer ?
#
loop_
_entity_poly.entity_id
_entity_poly.type
_entity_poly.pdbx_seq_one_letter_code
_entity_poly.pdbx_strand_id
1 'polypeptide(L)'
;MLTALSGYIYGQSSDKFTFDKSNNFPHNFDYVGMRRMHAAIGSLISLFAFLTLRNFKFSRKRSFLGSLIIIFDNGFTTICRLIILDAHLLCFTSFILLAFSYYYKTKGSILSQLLLGVGLGCVVSVKWLGCLTMLYVGIFIIYELYMESITKSVKNVLKFLVQRSMFLIVIPLLIYLFSF
;
A
#
# COMPACT_ATOMS: atom_id res chain seq x y z
N MET A 1 5.39 -14.19 -2.97
CA MET A 1 4.66 -14.36 -4.24
C MET A 1 4.99 -13.28 -5.28
N LEU A 2 4.82 -11.98 -5.00
CA LEU A 2 5.09 -10.90 -5.98
C LEU A 2 6.50 -10.90 -6.59
N THR A 3 7.52 -11.19 -5.78
CA THR A 3 8.91 -11.34 -6.25
C THR A 3 9.07 -12.55 -7.16
N ALA A 4 8.40 -13.66 -6.87
CA ALA A 4 8.39 -14.85 -7.73
C ALA A 4 7.65 -14.58 -9.05
N LEU A 5 6.53 -13.84 -9.00
CA LEU A 5 5.83 -13.36 -10.19
C LEU A 5 6.76 -12.52 -11.09
N SER A 6 7.59 -11.66 -10.50
CA SER A 6 8.59 -10.91 -11.28
C SER A 6 9.59 -11.85 -11.96
N GLY A 7 10.04 -12.91 -11.28
CA GLY A 7 10.96 -13.89 -11.87
C GLY A 7 10.32 -14.62 -13.05
N TYR A 8 9.06 -15.02 -12.90
CA TYR A 8 8.28 -15.66 -13.96
C TYR A 8 8.10 -14.77 -15.20
N ILE A 9 7.75 -13.49 -15.00
CA ILE A 9 7.57 -12.52 -16.12
C ILE A 9 8.87 -12.34 -16.91
N TYR A 10 10.03 -12.33 -16.24
CA TYR A 10 11.33 -12.19 -16.89
C TYR A 10 11.96 -13.54 -17.29
N GLY A 11 11.15 -14.60 -17.36
CA GLY A 11 11.58 -15.89 -17.89
C GLY A 11 12.68 -16.55 -17.08
N GLN A 12 12.75 -16.30 -15.77
CA GLN A 12 13.70 -17.00 -14.91
C GLN A 12 13.29 -18.47 -14.84
N SER A 13 14.14 -19.32 -15.40
CA SER A 13 14.02 -20.78 -15.30
C SER A 13 14.02 -21.18 -13.83
N SER A 14 13.10 -22.07 -13.45
CA SER A 14 12.95 -22.68 -12.11
C SER A 14 14.17 -23.45 -11.61
N ASP A 15 15.28 -23.41 -12.35
CA ASP A 15 16.54 -23.99 -11.96
C ASP A 15 17.04 -23.38 -10.64
N LYS A 16 17.74 -24.21 -9.87
CA LYS A 16 18.17 -24.00 -8.48
C LYS A 16 19.20 -22.87 -8.30
N PHE A 17 18.90 -21.66 -8.74
CA PHE A 17 19.67 -20.48 -8.35
C PHE A 17 19.25 -20.06 -6.94
N THR A 18 20.13 -20.27 -5.98
CA THR A 18 19.99 -19.76 -4.63
C THR A 18 20.63 -18.38 -4.53
N PHE A 19 19.90 -17.42 -3.96
CA PHE A 19 20.42 -16.08 -3.70
C PHE A 19 21.41 -16.13 -2.53
N ASP A 20 22.67 -16.48 -2.82
CA ASP A 20 23.77 -16.38 -1.86
C ASP A 20 24.37 -14.98 -1.82
N LYS A 21 24.94 -14.61 -0.66
CA LYS A 21 25.41 -13.25 -0.36
C LYS A 21 26.55 -12.74 -1.27
N SER A 22 27.23 -13.61 -2.02
CA SER A 22 28.46 -13.24 -2.74
C SER A 22 28.63 -13.82 -4.14
N ASN A 23 27.59 -14.36 -4.78
CA ASN A 23 27.75 -14.94 -6.11
C ASN A 23 27.43 -13.96 -7.23
N ASN A 24 28.26 -13.99 -8.28
CA ASN A 24 27.95 -13.40 -9.57
C ASN A 24 26.67 -14.06 -10.10
N PHE A 25 25.70 -13.24 -10.55
CA PHE A 25 24.50 -13.77 -11.17
C PHE A 25 24.86 -14.56 -12.43
N PRO A 26 24.27 -15.75 -12.65
CA PRO A 26 24.53 -16.52 -13.87
C PRO A 26 24.16 -15.69 -15.10
N HIS A 27 24.86 -15.92 -16.22
CA HIS A 27 24.63 -15.16 -17.46
C HIS A 27 23.18 -15.19 -17.97
N ASN A 28 22.44 -16.25 -17.64
CA ASN A 28 21.04 -16.43 -18.04
C ASN A 28 20.04 -15.88 -17.00
N PHE A 29 20.49 -15.18 -15.96
CA PHE A 29 19.63 -14.66 -14.90
C PHE A 29 19.39 -13.15 -15.05
N ASP A 30 18.22 -12.76 -15.55
CA ASP A 30 17.85 -11.35 -15.71
C ASP A 30 17.42 -10.71 -14.38
N TYR A 31 18.39 -10.49 -13.48
CA TYR A 31 18.18 -9.74 -12.24
C TYR A 31 17.83 -8.27 -12.52
N VAL A 32 18.25 -7.72 -13.67
CA VAL A 32 17.98 -6.34 -14.07
C VAL A 32 16.49 -6.17 -14.39
N GLY A 33 15.88 -7.15 -15.07
CA GLY A 33 14.43 -7.28 -15.25
C GLY A 33 13.68 -7.20 -13.93
N MET A 34 14.02 -8.07 -12.98
CA MET A 34 13.39 -8.06 -11.65
C MET A 34 13.52 -6.69 -10.96
N ARG A 35 14.71 -6.07 -10.99
CA ARG A 35 14.93 -4.73 -10.41
C ARG A 35 14.09 -3.66 -11.10
N ARG A 36 13.90 -3.72 -12.41
CA ARG A 36 13.04 -2.78 -13.16
C ARG A 36 11.60 -2.86 -12.67
N MET A 37 11.06 -4.05 -12.42
CA MET A 37 9.71 -4.21 -11.88
C MET A 37 9.58 -3.64 -10.46
N HIS A 38 10.55 -3.89 -9.57
CA HIS A 38 10.54 -3.33 -8.21
C HIS A 38 10.63 -1.80 -8.24
N ALA A 39 11.49 -1.24 -9.10
CA ALA A 39 11.61 0.20 -9.30
C ALA A 39 10.35 0.80 -9.91
N ALA A 40 9.68 0.11 -10.84
CA ALA A 40 8.41 0.55 -11.42
C ALA A 40 7.31 0.63 -10.37
N ILE A 41 7.19 -0.37 -9.50
CA ILE A 41 6.25 -0.35 -8.37
C ILE A 41 6.60 0.79 -7.40
N GLY A 42 7.87 0.95 -7.06
CA GLY A 42 8.35 2.05 -6.22
C GLY A 42 8.08 3.45 -6.80
N SER A 43 8.09 3.59 -8.13
CA SER A 43 7.81 4.88 -8.78
C SER A 43 6.39 5.40 -8.51
N LEU A 44 5.42 4.48 -8.28
CA LEU A 44 4.04 4.82 -7.96
C LEU A 44 3.89 5.57 -6.62
N ILE A 45 4.84 5.41 -5.70
CA ILE A 45 4.84 6.11 -4.40
C ILE A 45 4.77 7.64 -4.61
N SER A 46 5.57 8.15 -5.56
CA SER A 46 5.60 9.58 -5.88
C SER A 46 4.27 10.08 -6.47
N LEU A 47 3.61 9.26 -7.29
CA LEU A 47 2.31 9.55 -7.87
C LEU A 47 1.22 9.56 -6.80
N PHE A 48 1.22 8.58 -5.91
CA PHE A 48 0.27 8.52 -4.79
C PHE A 48 0.44 9.69 -3.85
N ALA A 49 1.67 10.11 -3.56
CA ALA A 49 1.93 11.30 -2.76
C ALA A 49 1.38 12.57 -3.41
N PHE A 50 1.59 12.76 -4.72
CA PHE A 50 1.01 13.89 -5.45
C PHE A 50 -0.53 13.91 -5.33
N LEU A 51 -1.18 12.79 -5.61
CA LEU A 51 -2.64 12.67 -5.56
C LEU A 51 -3.19 12.86 -4.13
N THR A 52 -2.47 12.37 -3.12
CA THR A 52 -2.80 12.54 -1.70
C THR A 52 -2.80 14.03 -1.33
N LEU A 53 -1.74 14.76 -1.71
CA LEU A 53 -1.66 16.21 -1.49
C LEU A 53 -2.78 16.96 -2.24
N ARG A 54 -3.16 16.50 -3.43
CA ARG A 54 -4.30 17.07 -4.16
C ARG A 54 -5.63 16.84 -3.45
N ASN A 55 -5.82 15.69 -2.79
CA ASN A 55 -7.01 15.42 -1.98
C ASN A 55 -7.09 16.30 -0.74
N PHE A 56 -5.94 16.66 -0.14
CA PHE A 56 -5.85 17.67 0.93
C PHE A 56 -5.99 19.12 0.48
N LYS A 57 -6.41 19.36 -0.78
CA LYS A 57 -6.66 20.70 -1.35
C LYS A 57 -5.40 21.59 -1.46
N PHE A 58 -4.20 21.02 -1.45
CA PHE A 58 -2.99 21.79 -1.78
C PHE A 58 -2.99 22.23 -3.25
N SER A 59 -2.35 23.37 -3.53
CA SER A 59 -2.21 23.87 -4.91
C SER A 59 -1.36 22.92 -5.75
N ARG A 60 -1.60 22.89 -7.07
CA ARG A 60 -0.90 21.96 -8.00
C ARG A 60 0.63 22.09 -7.89
N LYS A 61 1.13 23.32 -7.73
CA LYS A 61 2.55 23.62 -7.53
C LYS A 61 3.10 22.99 -6.24
N ARG A 62 2.38 23.13 -5.11
CA ARG A 62 2.78 22.55 -3.82
C ARG A 62 2.74 21.02 -3.85
N SER A 63 1.70 20.44 -4.44
CA SER A 63 1.61 18.98 -4.60
C SER A 63 2.75 18.43 -5.46
N PHE A 64 3.11 19.13 -6.53
CA PHE A 64 4.22 18.75 -7.41
C PHE A 64 5.58 18.83 -6.69
N LEU A 65 5.83 19.90 -5.93
CA LEU A 65 7.01 20.02 -5.09
C LEU A 65 7.08 18.90 -4.05
N GLY A 66 5.96 18.56 -3.41
CA GLY A 66 5.89 17.45 -2.46
C GLY A 66 6.24 16.10 -3.07
N SER A 67 5.76 15.80 -4.28
CA SER A 67 6.17 14.58 -4.99
C SER A 67 7.63 14.60 -5.43
N LEU A 68 8.19 15.76 -5.79
CA LEU A 68 9.60 15.88 -6.16
C LEU A 68 10.53 15.57 -4.99
N ILE A 69 10.17 15.98 -3.77
CA ILE A 69 10.96 15.66 -2.57
C ILE A 69 11.10 14.13 -2.42
N ILE A 70 10.03 13.37 -2.66
CA ILE A 70 10.06 11.90 -2.59
C ILE A 70 10.87 11.30 -3.74
N ILE A 71 10.77 11.86 -4.95
CA ILE A 71 11.54 11.39 -6.12
C ILE A 71 13.04 11.56 -5.90
N PHE A 72 13.45 12.70 -5.31
CA PHE A 72 14.87 13.02 -5.06
C PHE A 72 15.38 12.50 -3.71
N ASP A 73 14.58 11.72 -2.98
CA ASP A 73 15.03 11.08 -1.75
C ASP A 73 15.88 9.85 -2.09
N ASN A 74 17.17 9.90 -1.70
CA ASN A 74 18.12 8.82 -1.90
C ASN A 74 17.73 7.54 -1.14
N GLY A 75 17.07 7.66 0.01
CA GLY A 75 16.60 6.51 0.78
C GLY A 75 15.50 5.74 0.04
N PHE A 76 14.51 6.44 -0.51
CA PHE A 76 13.45 5.80 -1.29
C PHE A 76 13.97 5.17 -2.58
N THR A 77 14.80 5.89 -3.33
CA THR A 77 15.34 5.41 -4.60
C THR A 77 16.24 4.18 -4.43
N THR A 78 17.07 4.15 -3.38
CA THR A 78 17.93 2.99 -3.09
C THR A 78 17.12 1.76 -2.70
N ILE A 79 16.15 1.89 -1.79
CA ILE A 79 15.31 0.78 -1.35
C ILE A 79 14.46 0.23 -2.50
N CYS A 80 13.88 1.10 -3.33
CA CYS A 80 13.01 0.66 -4.44
C CYS A 80 13.76 0.01 -5.61
N ARG A 81 15.08 0.24 -5.74
CA ARG A 81 15.92 -0.33 -6.81
C ARG A 81 16.30 -1.78 -6.55
N LEU A 82 16.29 -2.22 -5.29
CA LEU A 82 16.71 -3.57 -4.89
C LEU A 82 15.55 -4.56 -5.01
N ILE A 83 15.88 -5.85 -5.16
CA ILE A 83 14.90 -6.96 -5.20
C ILE A 83 14.51 -7.29 -3.75
N ILE A 84 13.89 -6.32 -3.06
CA ILE A 84 13.47 -6.43 -1.67
C ILE A 84 11.97 -6.14 -1.59
N LEU A 85 11.29 -6.84 -0.69
CA LEU A 85 9.86 -6.69 -0.44
C LEU A 85 9.46 -5.28 0.04
N ASP A 86 10.40 -4.50 0.58
CA ASP A 86 10.14 -3.18 1.15
C ASP A 86 9.63 -2.18 0.09
N ALA A 87 10.01 -2.33 -1.19
CA ALA A 87 9.45 -1.53 -2.29
C ALA A 87 7.93 -1.70 -2.43
N HIS A 88 7.45 -2.94 -2.30
CA HIS A 88 6.02 -3.27 -2.35
C HIS A 88 5.30 -2.76 -1.11
N LEU A 89 5.93 -2.92 0.06
CA LEU A 89 5.39 -2.41 1.33
C LEU A 89 5.18 -0.90 1.24
N LEU A 90 6.20 -0.14 0.81
CA LEU A 90 6.11 1.32 0.67
C LEU A 90 5.08 1.77 -0.38
N CYS A 91 4.95 1.03 -1.49
CA CYS A 91 3.93 1.29 -2.50
C CYS A 91 2.51 1.08 -1.93
N PHE A 92 2.26 -0.01 -1.22
CA PHE A 92 0.94 -0.26 -0.65
C PHE A 92 0.62 0.66 0.54
N THR A 93 1.59 1.04 1.36
CA THR A 93 1.36 2.02 2.44
C THR A 93 1.05 3.42 1.88
N SER A 94 1.73 3.85 0.82
CA SER A 94 1.39 5.10 0.12
C SER A 94 0.03 5.03 -0.58
N PHE A 95 -0.35 3.86 -1.11
CA PHE A 95 -1.70 3.63 -1.61
C PHE A 95 -2.78 3.73 -0.51
N ILE A 96 -2.53 3.18 0.69
CA ILE A 96 -3.43 3.36 1.84
C ILE A 96 -3.58 4.85 2.17
N LEU A 97 -2.49 5.62 2.21
CA LEU A 97 -2.56 7.06 2.47
C LEU A 97 -3.41 7.78 1.42
N LEU A 98 -3.30 7.41 0.15
CA LEU A 98 -4.15 7.93 -0.92
C LEU A 98 -5.62 7.56 -0.70
N ALA A 99 -5.92 6.28 -0.45
CA ALA A 99 -7.27 5.80 -0.18
C ALA A 99 -7.87 6.47 1.06
N PHE A 100 -7.06 6.72 2.08
CA PHE A 100 -7.44 7.40 3.32
C PHE A 100 -7.75 8.88 3.08
N SER A 101 -6.94 9.59 2.28
CA SER A 101 -7.27 10.96 1.87
C SER A 101 -8.57 11.04 1.09
N TYR A 102 -8.86 10.03 0.26
CA TYR A 102 -10.12 9.93 -0.47
C TYR A 102 -11.31 9.58 0.44
N TYR A 103 -11.09 8.74 1.46
CA TYR A 103 -12.04 8.44 2.52
C TYR A 103 -12.46 9.71 3.26
N TYR A 104 -11.51 10.53 3.70
CA TYR A 104 -11.81 11.83 4.32
C TYR A 104 -12.61 12.74 3.40
N LYS A 105 -12.20 12.86 2.13
CA LYS A 105 -12.84 13.74 1.17
C LYS A 105 -14.30 13.34 0.88
N THR A 106 -14.56 12.03 0.83
CA THR A 106 -15.88 11.47 0.50
C THR A 106 -16.72 11.11 1.73
N LYS A 107 -16.21 11.37 2.95
CA LYS A 107 -16.84 11.01 4.23
C LYS A 107 -17.21 9.51 4.30
N GLY A 108 -16.28 8.66 3.86
CA GLY A 108 -16.46 7.20 3.94
C GLY A 108 -17.43 6.61 2.92
N SER A 109 -17.35 7.06 1.66
CA SER A 109 -18.02 6.37 0.55
C SER A 109 -17.62 4.90 0.46
N ILE A 110 -18.51 4.04 -0.05
CA ILE A 110 -18.27 2.59 -0.21
C ILE A 110 -16.98 2.33 -1.00
N LEU A 111 -16.75 3.08 -2.08
CA LEU A 111 -15.54 2.95 -2.90
C LEU A 111 -14.27 3.27 -2.09
N SER A 112 -14.30 4.32 -1.27
CA SER A 112 -13.14 4.68 -0.43
C SER A 112 -12.84 3.62 0.62
N GLN A 113 -13.87 3.03 1.22
CA GLN A 113 -13.73 1.96 2.20
C GLN A 113 -13.19 0.68 1.56
N LEU A 114 -13.67 0.34 0.36
CA LEU A 114 -13.17 -0.78 -0.43
C LEU A 114 -11.69 -0.62 -0.77
N LEU A 115 -11.30 0.53 -1.35
CA LEU A 115 -9.91 0.83 -1.69
C LEU A 115 -9.00 0.73 -0.46
N LEU A 116 -9.48 1.24 0.68
CA LEU A 116 -8.73 1.22 1.93
C LEU A 116 -8.60 -0.20 2.50
N GLY A 117 -9.68 -0.98 2.48
CA GLY A 117 -9.65 -2.40 2.86
C GLY A 117 -8.72 -3.24 2.00
N VAL A 118 -8.77 -3.04 0.68
CA VAL A 118 -7.86 -3.71 -0.26
C VAL A 118 -6.41 -3.33 0.03
N GLY A 119 -6.13 -2.04 0.23
CA GLY A 119 -4.79 -1.56 0.58
C GLY A 119 -4.26 -2.16 1.88
N LEU A 120 -5.10 -2.20 2.93
CA LEU A 120 -4.75 -2.80 4.23
C LEU A 120 -4.42 -4.29 4.11
N GLY A 121 -5.24 -5.05 3.38
CA GLY A 121 -5.00 -6.47 3.13
C GLY A 121 -3.66 -6.70 2.41
N CYS A 122 -3.39 -5.94 1.35
CA CYS A 122 -2.14 -6.04 0.62
C CYS A 122 -0.91 -5.70 1.49
N VAL A 123 -0.99 -4.65 2.32
CA VAL A 123 0.12 -4.25 3.20
C VAL A 123 0.45 -5.33 4.24
N VAL A 124 -0.56 -5.87 4.93
CA VAL A 124 -0.37 -6.90 5.95
C VAL A 124 0.15 -8.20 5.33
N SER A 125 -0.29 -8.53 4.12
CA SER A 125 0.15 -9.72 3.37
C SER A 125 1.60 -9.63 2.90
N VAL A 126 2.16 -8.42 2.72
CA VAL A 126 3.59 -8.24 2.36
C VAL A 126 4.50 -8.38 3.57
N LYS A 127 4.20 -7.68 4.67
CA LYS A 127 5.02 -7.69 5.89
C LYS A 127 4.16 -7.32 7.09
N TRP A 128 4.39 -7.99 8.22
CA TRP A 128 3.65 -7.72 9.47
C TRP A 128 3.87 -6.32 10.05
N LEU A 129 4.94 -5.62 9.65
CA LEU A 129 5.09 -4.19 9.94
C LEU A 129 3.89 -3.38 9.44
N GLY A 130 3.23 -3.88 8.40
CA GLY A 130 1.98 -3.36 7.87
C GLY A 130 0.84 -3.27 8.90
N CYS A 131 0.85 -4.12 9.93
CA CYS A 131 -0.14 -4.06 11.02
C CYS A 131 -0.13 -2.71 11.74
N LEU A 132 1.01 -1.99 11.77
CA LEU A 132 1.06 -0.63 12.34
C LEU A 132 0.20 0.36 11.54
N THR A 133 0.19 0.23 10.21
CA THR A 133 -0.67 1.08 9.37
C THR A 133 -2.14 0.71 9.52
N MET A 134 -2.44 -0.58 9.72
CA MET A 134 -3.79 -1.05 10.03
C MET A 134 -4.29 -0.53 11.38
N LEU A 135 -3.44 -0.56 12.41
CA LEU A 135 -3.74 0.02 13.71
C LEU A 135 -3.98 1.52 13.62
N TYR A 136 -3.15 2.26 12.88
CA TYR A 136 -3.31 3.70 12.68
C TYR A 136 -4.69 4.05 12.08
N VAL A 137 -5.08 3.37 10.99
CA VAL A 137 -6.41 3.54 10.40
C VAL A 137 -7.50 3.12 11.39
N GLY A 138 -7.31 1.98 12.07
CA GLY A 138 -8.29 1.43 13.02
C GLY A 138 -8.61 2.39 14.16
N ILE A 139 -7.59 3.00 14.77
CA ILE A 139 -7.74 4.02 15.82
C ILE A 139 -8.55 5.20 15.29
N PHE A 140 -8.25 5.68 14.09
CA PHE A 140 -9.01 6.78 13.48
C PHE A 140 -10.48 6.42 13.27
N ILE A 141 -10.78 5.22 12.78
CA ILE A 141 -12.15 4.76 12.55
C ILE A 141 -12.94 4.60 13.86
N ILE A 142 -12.29 4.10 14.92
CA ILE A 142 -12.89 4.02 16.25
C ILE A 142 -13.23 5.43 16.75
N TYR A 143 -12.33 6.39 16.59
CA TYR A 143 -12.58 7.79 16.94
C TYR A 143 -13.75 8.39 16.15
N GLU A 144 -13.83 8.13 14.84
CA GLU A 144 -14.94 8.59 14.00
C GLU A 144 -16.28 7.99 14.46
N LEU A 145 -16.32 6.67 14.73
CA LEU A 145 -17.49 5.99 15.25
C LEU A 145 -17.92 6.54 16.62
N TYR A 146 -16.96 6.86 17.51
CA TYR A 146 -17.25 7.50 18.79
C TYR A 146 -17.91 8.86 18.60
N MET A 147 -17.41 9.70 17.68
CA MET A 147 -18.02 11.00 17.39
C MET A 147 -19.41 10.87 16.75
N GLU A 148 -19.63 9.86 15.91
CA GLU A 148 -20.95 9.56 15.37
C GLU A 148 -21.93 9.06 16.44
N SER A 149 -21.44 8.38 17.48
CA SER A 149 -22.26 7.88 18.59
C SER A 149 -22.87 8.99 19.45
N ILE A 150 -22.19 10.13 19.53
CA ILE A 150 -22.66 11.32 20.27
C ILE A 150 -23.78 12.04 19.49
N THR A 151 -23.74 12.00 18.16
CA THR A 151 -24.58 12.83 17.29
C THR A 151 -25.76 12.08 16.66
N LYS A 152 -25.66 10.76 16.46
CA LYS A 152 -26.63 9.96 15.72
C LYS A 152 -27.29 8.91 16.61
N SER A 153 -28.46 8.42 16.18
CA SER A 153 -29.14 7.32 16.86
C SER A 153 -28.34 6.02 16.82
N VAL A 154 -28.52 5.18 17.84
CA VAL A 154 -27.82 3.88 18.00
C VAL A 154 -27.95 2.99 16.76
N LYS A 155 -29.13 2.98 16.11
CA LYS A 155 -29.36 2.18 14.88
C LYS A 155 -28.45 2.61 13.72
N ASN A 156 -28.21 3.90 13.55
CA ASN A 156 -27.34 4.41 12.50
C ASN A 156 -25.87 4.09 12.80
N VAL A 157 -25.46 4.23 14.06
CA VAL A 157 -24.10 3.88 14.51
C VAL A 157 -23.82 2.40 14.26
N LEU A 158 -24.77 1.51 14.60
CA LEU A 158 -24.63 0.08 14.36
C LEU A 158 -24.50 -0.22 12.86
N LYS A 159 -25.29 0.45 12.01
CA LYS A 159 -25.18 0.31 10.55
C LYS A 159 -23.80 0.70 10.05
N PHE A 160 -23.26 1.82 10.51
CA PHE A 160 -21.92 2.26 10.11
C PHE A 160 -20.81 1.36 10.66
N LEU A 161 -20.96 0.84 11.88
CA LEU A 161 -20.03 -0.14 12.46
C LEU A 161 -19.98 -1.40 11.59
N VAL A 162 -21.14 -1.97 11.24
CA VAL A 162 -21.23 -3.16 10.39
C VAL A 162 -20.61 -2.88 9.03
N GLN A 163 -20.95 -1.76 8.39
CA GLN A 163 -20.39 -1.40 7.09
C GLN A 163 -18.85 -1.28 7.14
N ARG A 164 -18.30 -0.52 8.11
CA ARG A 164 -16.85 -0.34 8.25
C ARG A 164 -16.15 -1.65 8.60
N SER A 165 -16.75 -2.51 9.43
CA SER A 165 -16.20 -3.83 9.77
C SER A 165 -16.08 -4.75 8.55
N MET A 166 -17.08 -4.73 7.65
CA MET A 166 -17.04 -5.52 6.42
C MET A 166 -15.88 -5.09 5.53
N PHE A 167 -15.71 -3.78 5.29
CA PHE A 167 -14.67 -3.30 4.40
C PHE A 167 -13.27 -3.27 5.02
N LEU A 168 -13.15 -3.00 6.32
CA LEU A 168 -11.85 -2.75 6.98
C LEU A 168 -11.34 -3.92 7.83
N ILE A 169 -12.12 -4.99 7.99
CA ILE A 169 -11.70 -6.22 8.68
C ILE A 169 -11.86 -7.41 7.74
N VAL A 170 -13.06 -7.66 7.23
CA VAL A 170 -13.34 -8.86 6.43
C VAL A 170 -12.54 -8.85 5.12
N ILE A 171 -12.54 -7.75 4.36
CA ILE A 171 -11.79 -7.66 3.10
C ILE A 171 -10.27 -7.83 3.30
N PRO A 172 -9.60 -7.08 4.21
CA PRO A 172 -8.19 -7.31 4.49
C PRO A 172 -7.87 -8.75 4.88
N LEU A 173 -8.72 -9.37 5.70
CA LEU A 173 -8.54 -10.74 6.15
C LEU A 173 -8.69 -11.75 5.01
N LEU A 174 -9.67 -11.55 4.11
CA LEU A 174 -9.82 -12.38 2.91
C LEU A 174 -8.61 -12.29 1.98
N ILE A 175 -8.06 -11.09 1.78
CA ILE A 175 -6.84 -10.88 0.97
C ILE A 175 -5.64 -11.55 1.62
N TYR A 176 -5.52 -11.43 2.94
CA TYR A 176 -4.47 -12.11 3.70
C TYR A 176 -4.58 -13.62 3.53
N LEU A 177 -5.74 -14.21 3.82
CA LEU A 177 -5.97 -15.66 3.66
C LEU A 177 -5.74 -16.15 2.23
N PHE A 178 -6.12 -15.37 1.22
CA PHE A 178 -5.88 -15.71 -0.19
C PHE A 178 -4.38 -15.70 -0.57
N SER A 179 -3.57 -14.94 0.17
CA SER A 179 -2.13 -14.79 -0.12
C SER A 179 -1.27 -15.90 0.50
N PHE A 180 -1.83 -16.71 1.41
CA PHE A 180 -1.19 -17.87 2.04
C PHE A 180 -1.63 -19.17 1.36
#